data_AF-D2CZI2-F1
#
_entry.id   AF-D2CZI2-F1
#
_cell.length_a   1.000
_cell.length_b   1.000
_cell.length_c   1.000
_cell.angle_alpha   90.00
_cell.angle_beta   90.00
_cell.angle_gamma   90.00
#
_symmetry.space_group_name_H-M   'P 1'
#
loop_
_entity.id
_entity.type
_entity.pdbx_description
1 polymer ?
#
loop_
_entity_poly.entity_id
_entity_poly.type
_entity_poly.pdbx_seq_one_letter_code
_entity_poly.pdbx_strand_id
1 'polypeptide(L)'
;ITRARFEELNADLFRGTLDPVEKSLRDAKMDKAAIQDIVLVGGSTRIPKIQKLLQDFFNGKELNKSINPDEAVAYGAAVQAAILSGDKSENVQDLLLLDVTPLSLGIETAGGVMTVLIKRNTTIP
;
A
#
# COMPACT_ATOMS: atom_id res chain seq x y z
N ILE A 1 30.50 0.26 4.85
CA ILE A 1 29.46 0.35 5.89
C ILE A 1 28.94 -1.05 6.19
N THR A 2 28.75 -1.44 7.46
CA THR A 2 28.17 -2.75 7.80
C THR A 2 26.65 -2.70 7.73
N ARG A 3 25.99 -3.85 7.54
CA ARG A 3 24.51 -3.91 7.58
C ARG A 3 23.97 -3.36 8.90
N ALA A 4 24.55 -3.76 10.03
CA ALA A 4 24.15 -3.30 11.35
C ALA A 4 24.22 -1.76 11.44
N ARG A 5 25.30 -1.14 10.94
CA ARG A 5 25.43 0.32 10.94
C ARG A 5 24.42 1.01 10.02
N PHE A 6 24.14 0.44 8.85
CA PHE A 6 23.11 0.96 7.95
C PHE A 6 21.71 0.89 8.58
N GLU A 7 21.37 -0.23 9.21
CA GLU A 7 20.09 -0.41 9.91
C GLU A 7 19.96 0.50 11.12
N GLU A 8 21.03 0.72 11.88
CA GLU A 8 21.07 1.64 13.01
C GLU A 8 20.82 3.09 12.56
N LEU A 9 21.49 3.53 11.48
CA LEU A 9 21.35 4.89 10.95
C LEU A 9 19.96 5.20 10.41
N ASN A 10 19.18 4.19 10.02
CA ASN A 10 17.84 4.34 9.46
C ASN A 10 16.75 3.73 10.37
N ALA A 11 17.08 3.45 11.64
CA ALA A 11 16.22 2.67 12.51
C ALA A 11 14.85 3.34 12.76
N ASP A 12 14.84 4.67 12.85
CA ASP A 12 13.65 5.50 12.98
C ASP A 12 12.81 5.47 11.69
N LEU A 13 13.44 5.69 10.53
CA LEU A 13 12.77 5.66 9.22
C LEU A 13 12.14 4.28 8.95
N PHE A 14 12.85 3.20 9.24
CA PHE A 14 12.35 1.84 9.05
C PHE A 14 11.21 1.49 10.00
N ARG A 15 11.22 1.99 11.24
CA ARG A 15 10.10 1.78 12.17
C ARG A 15 8.87 2.59 11.76
N GLY A 16 9.08 3.83 11.31
CA GLY A 16 8.00 4.71 10.86
C GLY A 16 7.19 4.16 9.67
N THR A 17 7.73 3.19 8.91
CA THR A 17 6.95 2.55 7.84
C THR A 17 5.78 1.70 8.36
N LEU A 18 5.75 1.34 9.64
CA LEU A 18 4.65 0.57 10.22
C LEU A 18 3.43 1.44 10.59
N ASP A 19 3.61 2.74 10.82
CA ASP A 19 2.51 3.64 11.20
C ASP A 19 1.44 3.75 10.09
N PRO A 20 1.79 3.90 8.79
CA PRO A 20 0.82 3.84 7.71
C PRO A 20 0.13 2.49 7.59
N VAL A 21 0.85 1.38 7.80
CA VAL A 21 0.29 0.02 7.74
C VAL A 21 -0.80 -0.15 8.81
N GLU A 22 -0.50 0.26 10.04
CA GLU A 22 -1.46 0.19 11.14
C GLU A 22 -2.66 1.12 10.91
N LYS A 23 -2.41 2.32 10.37
CA LYS A 23 -3.49 3.25 10.01
C LYS A 23 -4.40 2.68 8.94
N SER A 24 -3.86 2.04 7.91
CA SER A 24 -4.65 1.40 6.85
C SER A 24 -5.52 0.27 7.39
N LEU A 25 -4.99 -0.58 8.28
CA LEU A 25 -5.77 -1.62 8.95
C LEU A 25 -6.92 -1.05 9.79
N ARG A 26 -6.67 0.02 10.55
CA ARG A 26 -7.70 0.70 11.34
C ARG A 26 -8.78 1.33 10.45
N ASP A 27 -8.38 2.01 9.39
CA ASP A 27 -9.32 2.65 8.46
C ASP A 27 -10.18 1.59 7.74
N ALA A 28 -9.60 0.42 7.42
CA ALA A 28 -10.31 -0.74 6.86
C ALA A 28 -11.13 -1.53 7.90
N LYS A 29 -10.96 -1.25 9.20
CA LYS A 29 -11.55 -2.01 10.32
C LYS A 29 -11.20 -3.51 10.27
N MET A 30 -9.98 -3.83 9.85
CA MET A 30 -9.50 -5.20 9.71
C MET A 30 -8.43 -5.52 10.76
N ASP A 31 -8.49 -6.73 11.30
CA ASP A 31 -7.41 -7.27 12.12
C ASP A 31 -6.25 -7.76 11.23
N LYS A 32 -5.03 -7.76 11.76
CA LYS A 32 -3.84 -8.26 11.06
C LYS A 32 -3.99 -9.70 10.58
N ALA A 33 -4.66 -10.54 11.37
CA ALA A 33 -4.90 -11.95 11.02
C ALA A 33 -5.85 -12.11 9.82
N ALA A 34 -6.66 -11.08 9.54
CA ALA A 34 -7.56 -11.07 8.39
C ALA A 34 -6.85 -10.71 7.08
N ILE A 35 -5.54 -10.42 7.09
CA ILE A 35 -4.77 -10.22 5.86
C ILE A 35 -4.36 -11.58 5.30
N GLN A 36 -4.76 -11.90 4.06
CA GLN A 36 -4.44 -13.17 3.39
C GLN A 36 -3.05 -13.16 2.74
N ASP A 37 -2.66 -12.04 2.14
CA ASP A 37 -1.41 -11.92 1.39
C ASP A 37 -0.73 -10.58 1.65
N ILE A 38 0.60 -10.56 1.61
CA ILE A 38 1.41 -9.34 1.72
C ILE A 38 2.33 -9.27 0.51
N VAL A 39 1.99 -8.39 -0.44
CA VAL A 39 2.78 -8.20 -1.67
C VAL A 39 3.78 -7.05 -1.47
N LEU A 40 5.04 -7.29 -1.81
CA LEU A 40 6.11 -6.30 -1.73
C LEU A 40 6.32 -5.61 -3.08
N VAL A 41 6.26 -4.27 -3.09
CA VAL A 41 6.44 -3.46 -4.30
C VAL A 41 7.39 -2.30 -4.01
N GLY A 42 8.28 -2.00 -4.96
CA GLY A 42 9.33 -0.98 -4.89
C GLY A 42 10.66 -1.51 -4.35
N GLY A 43 11.77 -1.08 -4.94
CA GLY A 43 13.11 -1.61 -4.67
C GLY A 43 13.57 -1.57 -3.21
N SER A 44 13.11 -0.59 -2.42
CA SER A 44 13.42 -0.50 -0.98
C SER A 44 12.85 -1.66 -0.15
N THR A 45 11.84 -2.37 -0.67
CA THR A 45 11.34 -3.60 -0.04
C THR A 45 12.34 -4.76 -0.09
N ARG A 46 13.41 -4.66 -0.88
CA ARG A 46 14.53 -5.62 -0.88
C ARG A 46 15.39 -5.53 0.39
N ILE A 47 15.26 -4.46 1.18
CA ILE A 47 16.01 -4.29 2.43
C ILE A 47 15.57 -5.36 3.45
N PRO A 48 16.48 -6.23 3.94
CA PRO A 48 16.12 -7.32 4.86
C PRO A 48 15.44 -6.84 6.15
N LYS A 49 15.83 -5.67 6.66
CA LYS A 49 15.24 -5.09 7.87
C LYS A 49 13.77 -4.70 7.68
N ILE A 50 13.41 -4.14 6.52
CA ILE A 50 12.01 -3.80 6.19
C ILE A 50 11.16 -5.07 6.12
N GLN A 51 11.65 -6.09 5.42
CA GLN A 51 10.94 -7.39 5.34
C GLN A 51 10.76 -8.00 6.72
N LYS A 52 11.80 -7.99 7.55
CA LYS A 52 11.73 -8.51 8.91
C LYS A 52 10.72 -7.75 9.78
N LEU A 53 10.76 -6.42 9.77
CA LEU A 53 9.81 -5.60 10.52
C LEU A 53 8.36 -5.88 10.10
N LEU A 54 8.12 -6.05 8.80
CA LEU A 54 6.79 -6.36 8.28
C LEU A 54 6.33 -7.77 8.66
N GLN A 55 7.21 -8.78 8.54
CA GLN A 55 6.93 -10.15 8.98
C GLN A 55 6.62 -10.19 10.47
N ASP A 56 7.47 -9.57 11.30
CA ASP A 56 7.29 -9.49 12.75
C ASP A 56 5.96 -8.80 13.08
N PHE A 57 5.60 -7.73 12.36
CA PHE A 57 4.33 -7.02 12.56
C PHE A 57 3.10 -7.88 12.25
N PHE A 58 3.20 -8.77 11.27
CA PHE A 58 2.16 -9.74 10.88
C PHE A 58 2.39 -11.13 11.48
N ASN A 59 3.03 -11.24 12.65
CA ASN A 59 3.19 -12.47 13.42
C ASN A 59 3.88 -13.61 12.64
N GLY A 60 4.88 -13.27 11.82
CA GLY A 60 5.67 -14.23 11.04
C GLY A 60 5.03 -14.67 9.72
N LYS A 61 3.94 -14.02 9.28
CA LYS A 61 3.31 -14.30 7.99
C LYS A 61 4.31 -14.17 6.83
N GLU A 62 4.28 -15.12 5.91
CA GLU A 62 5.16 -15.12 4.74
C GLU A 62 4.86 -13.93 3.83
N LEU A 63 5.92 -13.30 3.32
CA LEU A 63 5.80 -12.19 2.38
C LEU A 63 5.83 -12.73 0.96
N ASN A 64 4.89 -12.29 0.13
CA ASN A 64 4.83 -12.69 -1.27
C ASN A 64 5.97 -12.01 -2.06
N LYS A 65 6.80 -12.86 -2.68
CA LYS A 65 7.95 -12.50 -3.51
C LYS A 65 7.85 -13.08 -4.93
N SER A 66 6.66 -13.53 -5.34
CA SER A 66 6.46 -14.12 -6.67
C SER A 66 6.50 -13.10 -7.81
N ILE A 67 6.36 -11.81 -7.49
CA ILE A 67 6.39 -10.71 -8.45
C ILE A 67 7.66 -9.87 -8.22
N ASN A 68 8.29 -9.44 -9.31
CA ASN A 68 9.43 -8.53 -9.23
C ASN A 68 8.97 -7.16 -8.67
N PRO A 69 9.51 -6.71 -7.51
CA PRO A 69 9.05 -5.49 -6.85
C PRO A 69 9.28 -4.23 -7.69
N ASP A 70 10.24 -4.24 -8.61
CA ASP A 70 10.57 -3.08 -9.45
C ASP A 70 9.65 -2.96 -10.69
N GLU A 71 8.93 -4.04 -11.04
CA GLU A 71 8.12 -4.12 -12.26
C GLU A 71 6.62 -4.28 -11.96
N ALA A 72 6.24 -4.70 -10.75
CA ALA A 72 4.87 -5.01 -10.37
C ALA A 72 3.88 -3.89 -10.73
N VAL A 73 4.25 -2.63 -10.49
CA VAL A 73 3.41 -1.46 -10.81
C VAL A 73 3.24 -1.30 -12.33
N ALA A 74 4.33 -1.38 -13.09
CA ALA A 74 4.29 -1.23 -14.54
C ALA A 74 3.48 -2.36 -15.19
N TYR A 75 3.62 -3.58 -14.65
CA TYR A 75 2.85 -4.74 -15.10
C TYR A 75 1.34 -4.53 -14.88
N GLY A 76 0.92 -4.14 -13.67
CA GLY A 76 -0.49 -3.85 -13.37
C GLY A 76 -1.06 -2.71 -14.23
N ALA A 77 -0.26 -1.66 -14.47
CA ALA A 77 -0.64 -0.56 -15.35
C ALA A 77 -0.82 -1.00 -16.81
N ALA A 78 0.05 -1.89 -17.31
CA ALA A 78 -0.07 -2.44 -18.67
C ALA A 78 -1.33 -3.29 -18.83
N VAL A 79 -1.67 -4.10 -17.81
CA VAL A 79 -2.94 -4.86 -17.79
C VAL A 79 -4.13 -3.91 -17.84
N GLN A 80 -4.14 -2.85 -17.02
CA GLN A 80 -5.22 -1.86 -17.04
C GLN A 80 -5.31 -1.13 -18.40
N ALA A 81 -4.19 -0.82 -19.03
CA ALA A 81 -4.16 -0.20 -20.35
C ALA A 81 -4.72 -1.14 -21.45
N ALA A 82 -4.44 -2.44 -21.37
CA ALA A 82 -4.99 -3.43 -22.30
C ALA A 82 -6.53 -3.53 -22.18
N ILE A 83 -7.06 -3.51 -20.95
CA ILE A 83 -8.51 -3.48 -20.69
C ILE A 83 -9.14 -2.24 -21.35
N LEU A 84 -8.58 -1.05 -21.09
CA LEU A 84 -9.08 0.21 -21.65
C LEU A 84 -8.95 0.28 -23.18
N SER A 85 -8.00 -0.45 -23.76
CA SER A 85 -7.82 -0.56 -25.20
C SER A 85 -8.77 -1.56 -25.86
N GLY A 86 -9.60 -2.25 -25.08
CA GLY A 86 -10.61 -3.19 -25.57
C GLY A 86 -10.10 -4.61 -25.84
N ASP A 87 -9.00 -5.03 -25.19
CA ASP A 87 -8.57 -6.43 -25.21
C ASP A 87 -9.70 -7.33 -24.64
N LYS A 88 -9.99 -8.43 -25.35
CA LYS A 88 -11.10 -9.34 -25.04
C LYS A 88 -10.66 -10.68 -24.46
N SER A 89 -9.41 -10.80 -24.08
CA SER A 89 -8.89 -11.98 -23.42
C SER A 89 -9.73 -12.29 -22.16
N GLU A 90 -10.21 -13.54 -22.02
CA GLU A 90 -11.15 -13.95 -20.95
C GLU A 90 -10.63 -13.63 -19.53
N ASN A 91 -9.31 -13.61 -19.35
CA ASN A 91 -8.66 -13.34 -18.07
C ASN A 91 -8.72 -11.87 -17.62
N VAL A 92 -9.19 -10.96 -18.48
CA VAL A 92 -9.02 -9.51 -18.30
C VAL A 92 -10.34 -8.73 -18.41
N GLN A 93 -11.39 -9.33 -18.96
CA GLN A 93 -12.67 -8.65 -19.24
C GLN A 93 -13.44 -8.23 -17.98
N ASP A 94 -13.35 -8.99 -16.89
CA ASP A 94 -14.15 -8.78 -15.69
C ASP A 94 -13.42 -7.99 -14.58
N LEU A 95 -12.29 -7.36 -14.90
CA LEU A 95 -11.52 -6.62 -13.90
C LEU A 95 -12.16 -5.25 -13.62
N LEU A 96 -12.88 -5.16 -12.51
CA LEU A 96 -13.40 -3.90 -11.97
C LEU A 96 -12.43 -3.35 -10.91
N LEU A 97 -11.92 -2.14 -11.15
CA LEU A 97 -11.10 -1.42 -10.18
C LEU A 97 -11.94 -0.34 -9.49
N LEU A 98 -12.05 -0.43 -8.16
CA LEU A 98 -12.65 0.62 -7.33
C LEU A 98 -11.55 1.25 -6.49
N ASP A 99 -11.25 2.52 -6.74
CA ASP A 99 -10.23 3.28 -6.01
C ASP A 99 -10.88 4.30 -5.06
N VAL A 100 -10.08 4.91 -4.18
CA VAL A 100 -10.56 5.79 -3.11
C VAL A 100 -9.74 7.07 -2.99
N THR A 101 -10.34 8.14 -2.46
CA THR A 101 -9.63 9.41 -2.19
C THR A 101 -8.62 9.24 -1.05
N PRO A 102 -7.33 9.61 -1.21
CA PRO A 102 -6.30 9.35 -0.19
C PRO A 102 -6.38 10.28 1.04
N LEU A 103 -6.95 11.48 0.87
CA LEU A 103 -7.11 12.49 1.92
C LEU A 103 -8.54 13.03 1.93
N SER A 104 -8.95 13.53 3.09
CA SER A 104 -10.25 14.20 3.22
C SER A 104 -10.20 15.55 2.50
N LEU A 105 -11.17 15.80 1.64
CA LEU A 105 -11.38 17.06 0.93
C LEU A 105 -12.44 17.87 1.66
N GLY A 106 -12.26 19.18 1.75
CA GLY A 106 -13.14 20.06 2.50
C GLY A 106 -12.79 21.52 2.28
N ILE A 107 -13.50 22.39 2.99
CA ILE A 107 -13.35 23.83 2.91
C ILE A 107 -13.03 24.41 4.28
N GLU A 108 -12.38 25.55 4.29
CA GLU A 108 -12.23 26.36 5.50
C GLU A 108 -13.56 27.02 5.86
N THR A 109 -13.89 26.99 7.15
CA THR A 109 -15.06 27.66 7.74
C THR A 109 -14.61 28.69 8.76
N ALA A 110 -15.53 29.58 9.17
CA ALA A 110 -15.23 30.67 10.10
C ALA A 110 -14.48 30.16 11.34
N GLY A 111 -13.39 30.86 11.69
CA GLY A 111 -12.48 30.43 12.75
C GLY A 111 -11.31 29.55 12.28
N GLY A 112 -11.07 29.43 10.98
CA GLY A 112 -9.94 28.67 10.43
C GLY A 112 -10.14 27.15 10.54
N VAL A 113 -11.38 26.69 10.69
CA VAL A 113 -11.70 25.28 10.92
C VAL A 113 -11.95 24.58 9.59
N MET A 114 -11.24 23.47 9.36
CA MET A 114 -11.46 22.61 8.20
C MET A 114 -12.77 21.82 8.37
N THR A 115 -13.75 22.09 7.51
CA THR A 115 -14.99 21.29 7.39
C THR A 115 -14.85 20.30 6.24
N VAL A 116 -14.81 19.01 6.58
CA VAL A 116 -14.68 17.92 5.60
C VAL A 116 -15.98 17.72 4.82
N LEU A 117 -15.90 17.72 3.49
CA LEU A 117 -17.00 17.44 2.58
C LEU A 117 -16.93 16.00 2.03
N ILE A 118 -15.73 15.56 1.64
CA ILE A 118 -15.46 14.20 1.18
C ILE A 118 -14.40 13.61 2.10
N LYS A 119 -14.72 12.52 2.80
CA LYS A 119 -13.79 11.89 3.73
C LYS A 119 -12.72 11.11 2.96
N ARG A 120 -11.50 10.99 3.51
CA ARG A 120 -10.52 10.04 3.00
C ARG A 120 -11.14 8.64 2.93
N ASN A 121 -10.64 7.82 2.00
CA ASN A 121 -11.13 6.49 1.68
C ASN A 121 -12.57 6.44 1.11
N THR A 122 -13.11 7.56 0.60
CA THR A 122 -14.37 7.55 -0.16
C THR A 122 -14.09 7.03 -1.57
N THR A 123 -14.91 6.10 -2.07
CA THR A 123 -14.80 5.53 -3.43
C THR A 123 -14.93 6.61 -4.50
N ILE A 124 -14.04 6.57 -5.49
CA ILE A 124 -14.02 7.47 -6.64
C ILE A 124 -14.88 6.86 -7.76
N PRO A 125 -15.70 7.68 -8.47
CA PRO A 125 -16.37 7.26 -9.70
C PRO A 125 -15.41 6.96 -10.86
#